data_AF-A0A0D9XG08-F1
#
_entry.id   AF-A0A0D9XG08-F1
#
_cell.length_a   1.000
_cell.length_b   1.000
_cell.length_c   1.000
_cell.angle_alpha   90.00
_cell.angle_beta   90.00
_cell.angle_gamma   90.00
#
_symmetry.space_group_name_H-M   'P 1'
#
loop_
_entity.id
_entity.type
_entity.pdbx_description
1 polymer ?
#
loop_
_entity_poly.entity_id
_entity_poly.type
_entity_poly.pdbx_seq_one_letter_code
_entity_poly.pdbx_strand_id
1 'polypeptide(L)'
;MKFEQHQLAPEETKRAVQTESLWRNGTCSKSIENLYLDFLEFKERMEVAEGESIGAAVGKVLMSKNCEVSDYYLMYGTRIVGDETILPPSIHGGTLSLRPRIRGGRDQLLVRKHLPLRLKHGNPNYDEFITELSPIGRRSVRLLFELLERMHVAGKCLDGDFTLDDIVYIESFNRLSFKAGVKLVNFYPGGYMKDMISIALILQEYFCYTHPDGSRRFPIYMQSLIDFIVSGMDNWGWELRKRRSFIFNHCCFMTSTERAMLICSLREFIKGLDEYSLVELKYAFVDTDVWTTDMKATNQTLKVLNYTRRNPNTGRVEVVKNYLERCPLSKLDYVRCFIIHTIKGGKVTMEEAENFFAILDSKFLPEMLLGLLHEYNQTEAAKEKMDIDNILGWRTMFEHRIVDEDEDYYAARIVQVPLL
;
A
#
# COMPACT_ATOMS: atom_id res chain seq x y z
N MET A 1 -5.69 66.52 53.09
CA MET A 1 -6.23 67.31 51.96
C MET A 1 -6.76 66.30 50.95
N LYS A 2 -8.08 66.05 50.91
CA LYS A 2 -9.10 66.67 50.02
C LYS A 2 -8.85 66.31 48.52
N PHE A 3 -9.65 65.40 47.92
CA PHE A 3 -10.92 65.62 47.15
C PHE A 3 -10.61 66.21 45.76
N GLU A 4 -11.06 65.78 44.56
CA GLU A 4 -12.24 65.09 43.94
C GLU A 4 -11.75 64.35 42.64
N GLN A 5 -12.29 63.26 42.07
CA GLN A 5 -13.63 62.82 41.60
C GLN A 5 -14.24 63.55 40.38
N HIS A 6 -14.38 62.81 39.25
CA HIS A 6 -15.55 62.60 38.35
C HIS A 6 -15.07 62.22 36.92
N GLN A 7 -15.24 60.98 36.42
CA GLN A 7 -16.44 60.32 35.85
C GLN A 7 -17.06 61.01 34.61
N LEU A 8 -17.06 60.32 33.45
CA LEU A 8 -18.24 59.65 32.84
C LEU A 8 -17.93 59.13 31.41
N ALA A 9 -18.35 57.90 31.12
CA ALA A 9 -18.50 57.33 29.77
C ALA A 9 -19.87 57.76 29.15
N PRO A 10 -20.21 57.44 27.89
CA PRO A 10 -20.77 56.10 27.59
C PRO A 10 -20.57 55.50 26.17
N GLU A 11 -20.56 54.16 26.13
CA GLU A 11 -21.28 53.20 25.26
C GLU A 11 -21.41 53.31 23.72
N GLU A 12 -21.03 52.17 23.09
CA GLU A 12 -21.75 51.35 22.07
C GLU A 12 -22.13 52.01 20.73
N THR A 13 -21.92 51.38 19.56
CA THR A 13 -22.83 50.33 19.05
C THR A 13 -22.32 49.70 17.71
N LYS A 14 -22.16 48.36 17.72
CA LYS A 14 -22.45 47.32 16.68
C LYS A 14 -21.78 47.28 15.28
N ARG A 15 -21.21 46.08 15.05
CA ARG A 15 -21.38 45.12 13.92
C ARG A 15 -20.84 45.47 12.51
N ALA A 16 -19.87 44.63 12.12
CA ALA A 16 -19.77 43.84 10.88
C ALA A 16 -20.14 44.49 9.53
N VAL A 17 -19.23 44.41 8.56
CA VAL A 17 -19.40 43.73 7.25
C VAL A 17 -18.13 43.93 6.41
N GLN A 18 -17.75 42.86 5.70
CA GLN A 18 -16.69 42.78 4.69
C GLN A 18 -16.77 43.90 3.65
N THR A 19 -15.65 44.38 3.11
CA THR A 19 -15.31 44.24 1.66
C THR A 19 -14.03 45.00 1.29
N GLU A 20 -13.11 44.24 0.70
CA GLU A 20 -12.24 44.55 -0.44
C GLU A 20 -11.80 45.98 -0.80
N SER A 21 -10.49 46.03 -1.05
CA SER A 21 -9.81 46.75 -2.14
C SER A 21 -9.43 48.21 -1.91
N LEU A 22 -8.11 48.48 -1.85
CA LEU A 22 -7.35 48.88 -3.04
C LEU A 22 -5.89 49.12 -2.66
N TRP A 23 -5.03 48.45 -3.40
CA TRP A 23 -3.57 48.54 -3.43
C TRP A 23 -3.09 49.97 -3.73
N ARG A 24 -1.88 50.31 -3.24
CA ARG A 24 -0.70 50.63 -4.08
C ARG A 24 0.41 51.31 -3.27
N ASN A 25 1.51 50.58 -3.04
CA ASN A 25 2.82 50.87 -3.66
C ASN A 25 3.92 50.10 -2.92
N GLY A 26 4.56 49.17 -3.62
CA GLY A 26 5.74 48.47 -3.14
C GLY A 26 6.10 47.30 -4.06
N THR A 27 6.98 47.57 -5.02
CA THR A 27 7.76 46.59 -5.82
C THR A 27 6.96 45.44 -6.46
N CYS A 28 6.57 45.63 -7.72
CA CYS A 28 6.04 44.60 -8.59
C CYS A 28 7.11 43.53 -8.86
N SER A 29 7.07 42.42 -8.11
CA SER A 29 7.64 41.17 -8.59
C SER A 29 6.74 40.67 -9.71
N LYS A 30 7.30 40.47 -10.91
CA LYS A 30 6.55 39.84 -12.00
C LYS A 30 6.51 38.35 -11.70
N SER A 31 5.48 37.88 -11.01
CA SER A 31 5.22 36.45 -10.90
C SER A 31 4.93 35.89 -12.29
N ILE A 32 5.49 34.71 -12.60
CA ILE A 32 5.15 34.00 -13.83
C ILE A 32 3.70 33.54 -13.69
N GLU A 33 2.78 34.21 -14.39
CA GLU A 33 1.36 33.87 -14.33
C GLU A 33 1.12 32.48 -14.96
N ASN A 34 0.59 31.56 -14.15
CA ASN A 34 -0.08 30.30 -14.54
C ASN A 34 0.80 29.11 -14.95
N LEU A 35 1.85 28.79 -14.18
CA LEU A 35 2.53 27.49 -14.29
C LEU A 35 1.84 26.43 -13.42
N TYR A 36 1.63 25.23 -13.95
CA TYR A 36 1.06 24.10 -13.21
C TYR A 36 2.04 22.93 -13.18
N LEU A 37 2.07 22.23 -12.06
CA LEU A 37 2.70 20.93 -11.91
C LEU A 37 1.63 19.86 -12.04
N ASP A 38 1.75 18.99 -13.03
CA ASP A 38 0.88 17.84 -13.25
C ASP A 38 1.63 16.56 -12.94
N PHE A 39 1.07 15.78 -12.02
CA PHE A 39 1.64 14.54 -11.55
C PHE A 39 0.52 13.57 -11.23
N LEU A 40 0.35 12.54 -12.05
CA LEU A 40 -0.50 11.32 -11.90
C LEU A 40 -1.87 11.48 -11.21
N GLU A 41 -1.90 11.95 -9.97
CA GLU A 41 -3.07 12.11 -9.08
C GLU A 41 -3.39 13.58 -8.72
N PHE A 42 -2.52 14.55 -9.03
CA PHE A 42 -2.78 15.97 -8.75
C PHE A 42 -2.25 16.90 -9.84
N LYS A 43 -2.93 18.04 -9.97
CA LYS A 43 -2.50 19.18 -10.77
C LYS A 43 -2.52 20.42 -9.89
N GLU A 44 -1.35 20.93 -9.52
CA GLU A 44 -1.22 22.05 -8.61
C GLU A 44 -0.60 23.26 -9.28
N ARG A 45 -1.10 24.44 -8.93
CA ARG A 45 -0.55 25.70 -9.42
C ARG A 45 0.77 25.96 -8.69
N MET A 46 1.80 26.29 -9.45
CA MET A 46 3.10 26.65 -8.92
C MET A 46 3.25 28.16 -8.84
N GLU A 47 3.81 28.64 -7.73
CA GLU A 47 4.30 30.01 -7.61
C GLU A 47 5.82 29.99 -7.87
N VAL A 48 6.25 30.64 -8.94
CA VAL A 48 7.67 30.75 -9.32
C VAL A 48 8.09 32.21 -9.13
N ALA A 49 9.02 32.45 -8.21
CA ALA A 49 9.59 33.78 -8.01
C ALA A 49 10.55 34.15 -9.15
N GLU A 50 10.74 35.45 -9.38
CA GLU A 50 11.66 35.94 -10.41
C GLU A 50 13.11 35.51 -10.08
N GLY A 51 13.77 34.84 -11.03
CA GLY A 51 15.12 34.28 -10.83
C GLY A 51 15.16 32.94 -10.07
N GLU A 52 14.02 32.41 -9.64
CA GLU A 52 13.94 31.09 -9.00
C GLU A 52 14.12 29.97 -10.05
N SER A 53 14.98 29.00 -9.74
CA SER A 53 15.10 27.77 -10.53
C SER A 53 13.81 26.97 -10.48
N ILE A 54 13.46 26.29 -11.58
CA ILE A 54 12.25 25.47 -11.59
C ILE A 54 12.34 24.35 -10.55
N GLY A 55 13.52 23.76 -10.34
CA GLY A 55 13.72 22.74 -9.32
C GLY A 55 13.31 23.21 -7.93
N ALA A 56 13.67 24.44 -7.55
CA ALA A 56 13.25 25.04 -6.28
C ALA A 56 11.73 25.23 -6.18
N ALA A 57 11.09 25.74 -7.24
CA ALA A 57 9.64 25.94 -7.25
C ALA A 57 8.86 24.61 -7.23
N VAL A 58 9.31 23.61 -7.99
CA VAL A 58 8.77 22.24 -7.96
C VAL A 58 8.97 21.63 -6.58
N GLY A 59 10.15 21.81 -5.98
CA GLY A 59 10.48 21.29 -4.66
C GLY A 59 9.55 21.79 -3.57
N LYS A 60 9.14 23.06 -3.60
CA LYS A 60 8.14 23.60 -2.66
C LYS A 60 6.80 22.87 -2.75
N VAL A 61 6.33 22.60 -3.97
CA VAL A 61 5.07 21.87 -4.19
C VAL A 61 5.20 20.41 -3.76
N LEU A 62 6.30 19.75 -4.14
CA LEU A 62 6.56 18.35 -3.79
C LEU A 62 6.77 18.11 -2.30
N MET A 63 7.40 19.03 -1.57
CA MET A 63 7.53 18.95 -0.12
C MET A 63 6.16 18.89 0.58
N SER A 64 5.17 19.63 0.08
CA SER A 64 3.81 19.59 0.62
C SER A 64 3.13 18.21 0.43
N LYS A 65 3.66 17.40 -0.49
CA LYS A 65 3.20 16.04 -0.80
C LYS A 65 4.12 14.95 -0.24
N ASN A 66 5.16 15.34 0.50
CA ASN A 66 6.20 14.46 1.04
C ASN A 66 7.00 13.74 -0.06
N CYS A 67 7.38 14.49 -1.11
CA CYS A 67 8.16 14.02 -2.26
C CYS A 67 9.39 14.93 -2.48
N GLU A 68 10.51 14.39 -3.00
CA GLU A 68 11.72 15.15 -3.34
C GLU A 68 11.79 15.46 -4.85
N VAL A 69 12.57 16.47 -5.27
CA VAL A 69 12.70 16.81 -6.71
C VAL A 69 13.52 15.75 -7.48
N SER A 70 14.51 15.15 -6.80
CA SER A 70 15.38 14.10 -7.35
C SER A 70 14.66 12.85 -7.83
N ASP A 71 13.42 12.69 -7.36
CA ASP A 71 12.55 11.56 -7.59
C ASP A 71 11.91 11.60 -9.00
N TYR A 72 12.00 12.71 -9.72
CA TYR A 72 11.24 12.90 -10.95
C TYR A 72 12.10 13.42 -12.10
N TYR A 73 11.74 13.00 -13.31
CA TYR A 73 12.05 13.78 -14.50
C TYR A 73 11.00 14.88 -14.61
N LEU A 74 11.47 16.12 -14.56
CA LEU A 74 10.63 17.26 -14.88
C LEU A 74 10.52 17.38 -16.39
N MET A 75 9.31 17.38 -16.92
CA MET A 75 9.04 17.49 -18.35
C MET A 75 8.31 18.80 -18.65
N TYR A 76 8.75 19.51 -19.69
CA TYR A 76 7.97 20.58 -20.31
C TYR A 76 7.68 20.20 -21.76
N GLY A 77 6.42 19.91 -22.06
CA GLY A 77 6.06 19.24 -23.31
C GLY A 77 6.74 17.86 -23.43
N THR A 78 7.61 17.69 -24.43
CA THR A 78 8.35 16.44 -24.67
C THR A 78 9.80 16.47 -24.19
N ARG A 79 10.26 17.57 -23.55
CA ARG A 79 11.66 17.74 -23.15
C ARG A 79 11.83 17.59 -21.65
N ILE A 80 12.90 16.93 -21.24
CA ILE A 80 13.38 16.91 -19.85
C ILE A 80 13.99 18.27 -19.54
N VAL A 81 13.59 18.85 -18.42
CA VAL A 81 14.09 20.12 -17.90
C VAL A 81 14.95 19.83 -16.68
N GLY A 82 16.16 20.40 -16.64
CA GLY A 82 17.08 20.23 -15.51
C GLY A 82 16.66 21.09 -14.32
N ASP A 83 17.00 20.65 -13.11
CA ASP A 83 16.55 21.29 -11.86
C ASP A 83 17.06 22.74 -11.71
N GLU A 84 18.25 23.03 -12.23
CA GLU A 84 18.86 24.38 -12.23
C GLU A 84 18.35 25.28 -13.37
N THR A 85 17.44 24.77 -14.22
CA THR A 85 16.93 25.57 -15.33
C THR A 85 16.11 26.73 -14.78
N ILE A 86 16.50 27.94 -15.14
CA ILE A 86 15.69 29.14 -14.95
C ILE A 86 14.82 29.27 -16.20
N LEU A 87 13.48 29.20 -16.06
CA LEU A 87 12.60 29.41 -17.21
C LEU A 87 12.84 30.83 -17.74
N PRO A 88 13.10 31.01 -19.04
CA PRO A 88 13.14 32.34 -19.60
C PRO A 88 11.78 33.02 -19.38
N PRO A 89 11.75 34.35 -19.17
CA PRO A 89 10.53 35.13 -18.91
C PRO A 89 9.47 35.04 -20.03
N SER A 90 9.79 34.40 -21.16
CA SER A 90 8.91 34.11 -22.28
C SER A 90 8.00 32.88 -22.07
N ILE A 91 8.15 32.12 -20.99
CA ILE A 91 7.28 30.97 -20.70
C ILE A 91 6.04 31.49 -19.96
N HIS A 92 5.06 31.94 -20.76
CA HIS A 92 3.76 32.39 -20.29
C HIS A 92 2.78 31.22 -20.28
N GLY A 93 2.48 30.67 -19.11
CA GLY A 93 1.47 29.63 -18.94
C GLY A 93 1.88 28.26 -19.47
N GLY A 94 1.74 27.22 -18.66
CA GLY A 94 2.05 25.86 -19.10
C GLY A 94 1.92 24.81 -18.01
N THR A 95 1.89 23.55 -18.43
CA THR A 95 1.91 22.41 -17.51
C THR A 95 3.27 21.74 -17.59
N LEU A 96 3.98 21.71 -16.47
CA LEU A 96 5.13 20.84 -16.25
C LEU A 96 4.61 19.48 -15.81
N SER A 97 5.02 18.42 -16.47
CA SER A 97 4.65 17.06 -16.08
C SER A 97 5.79 16.39 -15.33
N LEU A 98 5.50 15.79 -14.19
CA LEU A 98 6.46 14.97 -13.47
C LEU A 98 6.34 13.52 -13.89
N ARG A 99 7.46 12.93 -14.32
CA ARG A 99 7.57 11.50 -14.61
C ARG A 99 8.43 10.82 -13.54
N PRO A 100 7.97 9.73 -12.90
CA PRO A 100 8.78 9.02 -11.92
C PRO A 100 10.10 8.52 -12.51
N ARG A 101 11.22 8.72 -11.82
CA ARG A 101 12.48 8.08 -12.20
C ARG A 101 12.47 6.63 -11.71
N ILE A 102 12.35 5.66 -12.62
CA ILE A 102 12.45 4.22 -12.28
C ILE A 102 13.93 3.80 -12.07
N ARG A 103 14.89 4.61 -12.52
CA ARG A 103 16.33 4.34 -12.36
C ARG A 103 16.94 5.18 -11.24
N GLY A 104 17.33 4.53 -10.15
CA GLY A 104 18.40 4.97 -9.25
C GLY A 104 18.26 6.33 -8.53
N GLY A 105 17.09 6.98 -8.57
CA GLY A 105 16.77 8.09 -7.68
C GLY A 105 16.15 7.53 -6.41
N ARG A 106 16.67 7.94 -5.25
CA ARG A 106 16.42 7.46 -3.86
C ARG A 106 15.09 6.73 -3.59
N ASP A 107 15.14 5.80 -2.63
CA ASP A 107 14.06 4.99 -2.03
C ASP A 107 12.66 5.66 -1.95
N GLN A 108 12.60 6.98 -1.80
CA GLN A 108 11.43 7.81 -1.53
C GLN A 108 10.31 7.76 -2.60
N LEU A 109 10.63 7.45 -3.86
CA LEU A 109 9.61 7.31 -4.92
C LEU A 109 8.72 6.09 -4.75
N LEU A 110 9.33 4.98 -4.36
CA LEU A 110 8.68 3.68 -4.31
C LEU A 110 8.04 3.46 -2.96
N VAL A 111 8.48 4.21 -1.94
CA VAL A 111 8.08 3.99 -0.57
C VAL A 111 7.63 5.28 0.12
N ARG A 112 6.55 5.22 0.89
CA ARG A 112 6.01 6.33 1.67
C ARG A 112 6.20 6.06 3.15
N LYS A 113 6.78 7.02 3.88
CA LYS A 113 6.92 6.95 5.34
C LYS A 113 5.69 7.53 6.01
N HIS A 114 5.12 6.80 6.96
CA HIS A 114 3.99 7.20 7.78
C HIS A 114 4.39 7.12 9.26
N LEU A 115 4.20 8.21 10.00
CA LEU A 115 4.46 8.24 11.44
C LEU A 115 3.12 8.10 12.18
N PRO A 116 2.86 7.00 12.92
CA PRO A 116 1.70 6.89 13.80
C PRO A 116 1.93 7.71 15.08
N LEU A 117 2.03 9.04 14.96
CA LEU A 117 2.41 9.96 16.03
C LEU A 117 1.54 9.84 17.30
N ARG A 118 0.29 9.40 17.13
CA ARG A 118 -0.71 9.30 18.19
C ARG A 118 -0.74 7.95 18.90
N LEU A 119 -0.13 6.93 18.31
CA LEU A 119 0.00 5.58 18.85
C LEU A 119 1.49 5.25 18.96
N LYS A 120 2.18 5.89 19.91
CA LYS A 120 3.59 5.61 20.16
C LYS A 120 3.74 4.26 20.84
N HIS A 121 4.63 3.44 20.30
CA HIS A 121 5.05 2.20 20.94
C HIS A 121 5.84 2.49 22.23
N GLY A 122 5.63 1.71 23.29
CA GLY A 122 6.30 1.92 24.58
C GLY A 122 7.79 1.55 24.61
N ASN A 123 8.25 0.74 23.66
CA ASN A 123 9.65 0.33 23.51
C ASN A 123 10.39 1.31 22.57
N PRO A 124 11.48 1.96 23.02
CA PRO A 124 12.25 2.93 22.24
C PRO A 124 13.00 2.33 21.04
N ASN A 125 13.12 1.01 20.95
CA ASN A 125 13.77 0.32 19.83
C ASN A 125 12.84 0.04 18.66
N TYR A 126 11.55 0.37 18.77
CA TYR A 126 10.62 0.25 17.64
C TYR A 126 10.74 1.46 16.71
N ASP A 127 10.55 1.23 15.42
CA ASP A 127 10.57 2.30 14.43
C ASP A 127 9.46 3.30 14.73
N GLU A 128 9.81 4.59 14.77
CA GLU A 128 8.83 5.67 14.95
C GLU A 128 7.91 5.86 13.74
N PHE A 129 8.23 5.19 12.63
CA PHE A 129 7.52 5.28 11.37
C PHE A 129 7.40 3.91 10.71
N ILE A 130 6.35 3.75 9.92
CA ILE A 130 6.17 2.62 9.02
C ILE A 130 6.44 3.08 7.59
N THR A 131 6.93 2.18 6.76
CA THR A 131 7.16 2.47 5.34
C THR A 131 6.23 1.60 4.51
N GLU A 132 5.44 2.19 3.63
CA GLU A 132 4.56 1.49 2.69
C GLU A 132 5.02 1.66 1.26
N LEU A 133 4.56 0.83 0.32
CA LEU A 133 4.70 1.17 -1.09
C LEU A 133 3.87 2.40 -1.44
N SER A 134 4.45 3.33 -2.19
CA SER A 134 3.71 4.44 -2.80
C SER A 134 2.71 3.92 -3.84
N PRO A 135 1.72 4.73 -4.29
CA PRO A 135 0.84 4.34 -5.40
C PRO A 135 1.61 3.91 -6.66
N ILE A 136 2.72 4.60 -6.97
CA ILE A 136 3.63 4.23 -8.05
C ILE A 136 4.32 2.91 -7.74
N GLY A 137 4.87 2.75 -6.52
CA GLY A 137 5.52 1.52 -6.10
C GLY A 137 4.61 0.30 -6.27
N ARG A 138 3.38 0.38 -5.75
CA ARG A 138 2.36 -0.68 -5.89
C ARG A 138 2.08 -1.00 -7.36
N ARG A 139 1.92 0.02 -8.20
CA ARG A 139 1.68 -0.14 -9.64
C ARG A 139 2.85 -0.78 -10.35
N SER A 140 4.08 -0.34 -10.07
CA SER A 140 5.30 -0.88 -10.68
C SER A 140 5.46 -2.36 -10.38
N VAL A 141 5.26 -2.77 -9.13
CA VAL A 141 5.34 -4.18 -8.74
C VAL A 141 4.23 -5.00 -9.40
N ARG A 142 2.99 -4.49 -9.45
CA ARG A 142 1.90 -5.17 -10.17
C ARG A 142 2.24 -5.39 -11.65
N LEU A 143 2.74 -4.35 -12.32
CA LEU A 143 3.14 -4.44 -13.72
C LEU A 143 4.27 -5.44 -13.96
N LEU A 144 5.18 -5.63 -12.99
CA LEU A 144 6.24 -6.65 -13.06
C LEU A 144 5.65 -8.07 -13.05
N PHE A 145 4.68 -8.36 -12.18
CA PHE A 145 4.00 -9.66 -12.19
C PHE A 145 3.13 -9.85 -13.44
N GLU A 146 2.40 -8.82 -13.87
CA GLU A 146 1.60 -8.88 -15.10
C GLU A 146 2.47 -9.10 -16.36
N LEU A 147 3.72 -8.61 -16.37
CA LEU A 147 4.67 -8.87 -17.45
C LEU A 147 4.95 -10.37 -17.59
N LEU A 148 5.24 -11.05 -16.47
CA LEU A 148 5.51 -12.49 -16.47
C LEU A 148 4.25 -13.30 -16.81
N GLU A 149 3.12 -13.03 -16.16
CA GLU A 149 1.89 -13.79 -16.40
C GLU A 149 1.47 -13.74 -17.87
N ARG A 150 1.54 -12.58 -18.52
CA ARG A 150 1.20 -12.47 -19.96
C ARG A 150 2.10 -13.35 -20.82
N MET A 151 3.38 -13.44 -20.48
CA MET A 151 4.34 -14.26 -21.20
C MET A 151 4.09 -15.75 -20.95
N HIS A 152 3.84 -16.14 -19.69
CA HIS A 152 3.55 -17.51 -19.30
C HIS A 152 2.23 -18.02 -19.90
N VAL A 153 1.20 -17.18 -19.93
CA VAL A 153 -0.08 -17.46 -20.62
C VAL A 153 0.12 -17.66 -22.12
N ALA A 154 1.11 -16.99 -22.73
CA ALA A 154 1.48 -17.20 -24.13
C ALA A 154 2.35 -18.45 -24.36
N GLY A 155 2.56 -19.29 -23.33
CA GLY A 155 3.36 -20.51 -23.42
C GLY A 155 4.86 -20.25 -23.53
N LYS A 156 5.35 -19.11 -23.01
CA LYS A 156 6.78 -18.74 -22.98
C LYS A 156 7.27 -18.46 -21.57
N CYS A 157 8.55 -18.67 -21.32
CA CYS A 157 9.25 -18.23 -20.10
C CYS A 157 10.68 -17.75 -20.42
N LEU A 158 11.38 -17.17 -19.44
CA LEU A 158 12.75 -16.66 -19.59
C LEU A 158 13.80 -17.54 -18.92
N ASP A 159 13.37 -18.58 -18.22
CA ASP A 159 14.24 -19.46 -17.42
C ASP A 159 15.04 -18.71 -16.33
N GLY A 160 14.49 -17.60 -15.83
CA GLY A 160 15.15 -16.68 -14.91
C GLY A 160 16.28 -15.83 -15.52
N ASP A 161 16.44 -15.84 -16.85
CA ASP A 161 17.52 -15.12 -17.54
C ASP A 161 17.09 -13.70 -17.94
N PHE A 162 16.72 -12.89 -16.95
CA PHE A 162 16.44 -11.47 -17.15
C PHE A 162 16.70 -10.63 -15.89
N THR A 163 16.92 -9.34 -16.11
CA THR A 163 17.09 -8.33 -15.06
C THR A 163 16.13 -7.16 -15.27
N LEU A 164 16.13 -6.18 -14.35
CA LEU A 164 15.34 -4.95 -14.54
C LEU A 164 15.76 -4.18 -15.80
N ASP A 165 17.03 -4.27 -16.21
CA ASP A 165 17.53 -3.59 -17.40
C ASP A 165 16.93 -4.16 -18.69
N ASP A 166 16.41 -5.39 -18.68
CA ASP A 166 15.77 -6.03 -19.83
C ASP A 166 14.32 -5.58 -20.03
N ILE A 167 13.79 -4.77 -19.11
CA ILE A 167 12.39 -4.36 -19.06
C ILE A 167 12.25 -2.90 -19.48
N VAL A 168 11.25 -2.61 -20.30
CA VAL A 168 10.88 -1.26 -20.74
C VAL A 168 9.41 -0.98 -20.46
N TYR A 169 9.12 0.26 -20.07
CA TYR A 169 7.76 0.75 -19.92
C TYR A 169 7.25 1.33 -21.23
N ILE A 170 6.12 0.80 -21.71
CA ILE A 170 5.43 1.27 -22.91
C ILE A 170 4.25 2.13 -22.45
N GLU A 171 4.45 3.45 -22.48
CA GLU A 171 3.50 4.45 -21.99
C GLU A 171 2.13 4.36 -22.67
N SER A 172 2.10 4.21 -24.00
CA SER A 172 0.87 4.18 -24.80
C SER A 172 -0.11 3.08 -24.40
N PHE A 173 0.39 2.01 -23.80
CA PHE A 173 -0.43 0.87 -23.33
C PHE A 173 -0.38 0.70 -21.82
N ASN A 174 0.29 1.60 -21.12
CA ASN A 174 0.51 1.51 -19.68
C ASN A 174 0.97 0.10 -19.25
N ARG A 175 2.03 -0.42 -19.87
CA ARG A 175 2.50 -1.79 -19.61
C ARG A 175 4.00 -1.90 -19.65
N LEU A 176 4.54 -2.88 -18.93
CA LEU A 176 5.92 -3.31 -19.11
C LEU A 176 6.01 -4.32 -20.25
N SER A 177 7.17 -4.36 -20.89
CA SER A 177 7.53 -5.33 -21.92
C SER A 177 9.03 -5.62 -21.86
N PHE A 178 9.45 -6.78 -22.34
CA PHE A 178 10.86 -7.08 -22.51
C PHE A 178 11.43 -6.38 -23.74
N LYS A 179 12.69 -5.97 -23.66
CA LYS A 179 13.43 -5.43 -24.81
C LYS A 179 13.53 -6.46 -25.93
N ALA A 180 13.68 -5.96 -27.16
CA ALA A 180 14.02 -6.83 -28.28
C ALA A 180 15.37 -7.53 -28.02
N GLY A 181 15.42 -8.84 -28.22
CA GLY A 181 16.62 -9.65 -28.03
C GLY A 181 16.69 -10.44 -26.72
N VAL A 182 15.75 -10.23 -25.80
CA VAL A 182 15.61 -11.09 -24.61
C VAL A 182 15.26 -12.51 -25.06
N LYS A 183 15.98 -13.50 -24.53
CA LYS A 183 15.86 -14.89 -24.95
C LYS A 183 14.62 -15.52 -24.33
N LEU A 184 13.70 -15.98 -25.17
CA LEU A 184 12.50 -16.69 -24.76
C LEU A 184 12.67 -18.18 -24.99
N VAL A 185 12.23 -19.00 -24.04
CA VAL A 185 12.12 -20.45 -24.18
C VAL A 185 10.65 -20.87 -24.09
N ASN A 186 10.36 -22.13 -24.42
CA ASN A 186 9.01 -22.67 -24.22
C ASN A 186 8.72 -22.78 -22.72
N PHE A 187 7.48 -22.45 -22.35
CA PHE A 187 7.05 -22.54 -20.97
C PHE A 187 7.24 -23.94 -20.39
N TYR A 188 7.70 -23.98 -19.15
CA TYR A 188 7.72 -25.17 -18.33
C TYR A 188 7.74 -24.78 -16.84
N PRO A 189 7.30 -25.67 -15.92
CA PRO A 189 7.16 -25.39 -14.49
C PRO A 189 8.38 -24.74 -13.82
N GLY A 190 9.56 -25.34 -14.01
CA GLY A 190 10.80 -24.83 -13.42
C GLY A 190 11.22 -23.47 -13.96
N GLY A 191 10.88 -23.17 -15.22
CA GLY A 191 11.13 -21.86 -15.82
C GLY A 191 10.24 -20.78 -15.21
N TYR A 192 8.97 -21.07 -14.93
CA TYR A 192 8.09 -20.15 -14.20
C TYR A 192 8.66 -19.80 -12.82
N MET A 193 9.08 -20.81 -12.06
CA MET A 193 9.65 -20.61 -10.73
C MET A 193 10.89 -19.70 -10.78
N LYS A 194 11.82 -19.96 -11.71
CA LYS A 194 13.02 -19.12 -11.89
C LYS A 194 12.68 -17.69 -12.31
N ASP A 195 11.68 -17.50 -13.17
CA ASP A 195 11.23 -16.17 -13.57
C ASP A 195 10.68 -15.40 -12.34
N MET A 196 9.88 -16.06 -11.51
CA MET A 196 9.34 -15.47 -10.29
C MET A 196 10.41 -15.16 -9.25
N ILE A 197 11.43 -16.03 -9.09
CA ILE A 197 12.62 -15.74 -8.28
C ILE A 197 13.35 -14.51 -8.80
N SER A 198 13.45 -14.35 -10.13
CA SER A 198 14.09 -13.17 -10.74
C SER A 198 13.32 -11.88 -10.43
N ILE A 199 11.98 -11.93 -10.38
CA ILE A 199 11.18 -10.81 -9.86
C ILE A 199 11.50 -10.57 -8.38
N ALA A 200 11.55 -11.61 -7.55
CA ALA A 200 11.88 -11.44 -6.13
C ALA A 200 13.24 -10.76 -5.92
N LEU A 201 14.25 -11.09 -6.74
CA LEU A 201 15.56 -10.42 -6.73
C LEU A 201 15.45 -8.94 -7.13
N ILE A 202 14.67 -8.60 -8.16
CA ILE A 202 14.38 -7.20 -8.51
C ILE A 202 13.69 -6.47 -7.35
N LEU A 203 12.72 -7.11 -6.68
CA LEU A 203 12.06 -6.52 -5.51
C LEU A 203 13.04 -6.30 -4.35
N GLN A 204 13.91 -7.26 -4.08
CA GLN A 204 14.95 -7.15 -3.06
C GLN A 204 15.93 -6.01 -3.33
N GLU A 205 16.32 -5.81 -4.59
CA GLU A 205 17.31 -4.81 -4.97
C GLU A 205 16.72 -3.39 -5.02
N TYR A 206 15.52 -3.23 -5.60
CA TYR A 206 14.96 -1.93 -5.94
C TYR A 206 13.79 -1.47 -5.06
N PHE A 207 13.13 -2.38 -4.33
CA PHE A 207 11.95 -2.06 -3.49
C PHE A 207 12.25 -2.20 -2.00
N CYS A 208 13.44 -1.79 -1.59
CA CYS A 208 13.84 -1.61 -0.20
C CYS A 208 14.33 -0.19 0.04
N TYR A 209 14.49 0.17 1.30
CA TYR A 209 14.99 1.47 1.71
C TYR A 209 16.08 1.35 2.75
N THR A 210 16.94 2.37 2.81
CA THR A 210 17.96 2.49 3.85
C THR A 210 17.34 3.14 5.08
N HIS A 211 17.25 2.37 6.17
CA HIS A 211 16.80 2.86 7.47
C HIS A 211 17.87 3.79 8.08
N PRO A 212 17.51 4.74 8.99
CA PRO A 212 18.49 5.65 9.60
C PRO A 212 19.68 4.99 10.30
N ASP A 213 19.57 3.72 10.70
CA ASP A 213 20.67 2.92 11.26
C ASP A 213 21.60 2.31 10.19
N GLY A 214 21.35 2.57 8.90
CA GLY A 214 22.10 2.04 7.77
C GLY A 214 21.64 0.66 7.29
N SER A 215 20.69 0.02 7.97
CA SER A 215 20.15 -1.28 7.53
C SER A 215 19.24 -1.12 6.30
N ARG A 216 19.30 -2.07 5.36
CA ARG A 216 18.29 -2.16 4.30
C ARG A 216 17.04 -2.84 4.86
N ARG A 217 15.90 -2.17 4.75
CA ARG A 217 14.60 -2.66 5.20
C ARG A 217 13.59 -2.60 4.08
N PHE A 218 12.52 -3.37 4.20
CA PHE A 218 11.46 -3.45 3.20
C PHE A 218 10.25 -2.63 3.62
N PRO A 219 9.51 -2.06 2.65
CA PRO A 219 8.14 -1.61 2.90
C PRO A 219 7.32 -2.73 3.53
N ILE A 220 6.30 -2.33 4.26
CA ILE A 220 5.45 -3.25 4.98
C ILE A 220 4.89 -4.34 4.06
N TYR A 221 4.91 -5.58 4.56
CA TYR A 221 4.45 -6.77 3.84
C TYR A 221 5.24 -7.11 2.56
N MET A 222 6.21 -6.31 2.13
CA MET A 222 7.02 -6.65 0.95
C MET A 222 7.92 -7.86 1.24
N GLN A 223 8.51 -7.93 2.44
CA GLN A 223 9.29 -9.09 2.85
C GLN A 223 8.45 -10.37 2.81
N SER A 224 7.21 -10.36 3.31
CA SER A 224 6.36 -11.56 3.30
C SER A 224 5.99 -11.99 1.88
N LEU A 225 5.81 -11.05 0.94
CA LEU A 225 5.63 -11.38 -0.48
C LEU A 225 6.87 -12.04 -1.07
N ILE A 226 8.05 -11.48 -0.81
CA ILE A 226 9.34 -12.02 -1.25
C ILE A 226 9.55 -13.43 -0.68
N ASP A 227 9.34 -13.60 0.62
CA ASP A 227 9.46 -14.89 1.31
C ASP A 227 8.49 -15.92 0.73
N PHE A 228 7.25 -15.51 0.41
CA PHE A 228 6.27 -16.36 -0.25
C PHE A 228 6.73 -16.81 -1.64
N ILE A 229 7.33 -15.92 -2.44
CA ILE A 229 7.82 -16.27 -3.77
C ILE A 229 9.04 -17.22 -3.66
N VAL A 230 10.00 -16.90 -2.78
CA VAL A 230 11.26 -17.64 -2.66
C VAL A 230 11.05 -19.00 -1.99
N SER A 231 10.22 -19.06 -0.95
CA SER A 231 10.04 -20.26 -0.12
C SER A 231 8.79 -21.06 -0.49
N GLY A 232 7.78 -20.40 -1.06
CA GLY A 232 6.45 -20.97 -1.32
C GLY A 232 6.21 -21.39 -2.76
N MET A 233 7.18 -21.27 -3.66
CA MET A 233 7.12 -21.85 -5.00
C MET A 233 7.81 -23.20 -5.03
N ASP A 234 7.14 -24.23 -4.50
CA ASP A 234 7.43 -25.60 -4.90
C ASP A 234 7.02 -25.82 -6.37
N ASN A 235 7.42 -26.97 -6.96
CA ASN A 235 7.23 -27.27 -8.39
C ASN A 235 5.76 -27.23 -8.89
N TRP A 236 4.79 -27.00 -8.00
CA TRP A 236 3.34 -26.98 -8.26
C TRP A 236 2.73 -25.55 -8.14
N GLY A 237 3.51 -24.56 -7.68
CA GLY A 237 3.02 -23.21 -7.42
C GLY A 237 2.45 -22.46 -8.64
N TRP A 238 2.81 -22.87 -9.85
CA TRP A 238 2.32 -22.28 -11.11
C TRP A 238 0.92 -22.80 -11.50
N GLU A 239 0.57 -24.05 -11.17
CA GLU A 239 -0.75 -24.64 -11.49
C GLU A 239 -1.85 -24.04 -10.62
N LEU A 240 -1.51 -23.76 -9.36
CA LEU A 240 -2.49 -23.33 -8.37
C LEU A 240 -2.90 -21.86 -8.61
N ARG A 241 -4.02 -21.66 -9.33
CA ARG A 241 -4.71 -20.35 -9.51
C ARG A 241 -4.73 -19.56 -8.21
N LYS A 242 -5.03 -20.22 -7.08
CA LYS A 242 -5.08 -19.61 -5.75
C LYS A 242 -3.73 -19.02 -5.32
N ARG A 243 -2.60 -19.74 -5.46
CA ARG A 243 -1.27 -19.20 -5.09
C ARG A 243 -0.90 -17.99 -5.92
N ARG A 244 -1.26 -17.97 -7.21
CA ARG A 244 -1.08 -16.79 -8.06
C ARG A 244 -2.00 -15.64 -7.70
N SER A 245 -3.27 -15.92 -7.37
CA SER A 245 -4.19 -14.93 -6.82
C SER A 245 -3.66 -14.28 -5.53
N PHE A 246 -2.99 -15.05 -4.66
CA PHE A 246 -2.36 -14.50 -3.45
C PHE A 246 -1.32 -13.43 -3.79
N ILE A 247 -0.49 -13.66 -4.82
CA ILE A 247 0.51 -12.69 -5.28
C ILE A 247 -0.18 -11.41 -5.72
N PHE A 248 -1.09 -11.46 -6.69
CA PHE A 248 -1.74 -10.26 -7.24
C PHE A 248 -2.58 -9.47 -6.22
N ASN A 249 -3.07 -10.16 -5.19
CA ASN A 249 -3.88 -9.56 -4.15
C ASN A 249 -3.17 -9.48 -2.79
N HIS A 250 -1.84 -9.58 -2.79
CA HIS A 250 -1.05 -9.51 -1.57
C HIS A 250 -1.27 -8.17 -0.86
N CYS A 251 -1.34 -8.19 0.48
CA CYS A 251 -1.62 -7.00 1.29
C CYS A 251 -0.60 -5.86 1.12
N CYS A 252 0.61 -6.13 0.61
CA CYS A 252 1.57 -5.09 0.22
C CYS A 252 1.06 -4.16 -0.91
N PHE A 253 0.06 -4.60 -1.69
CA PHE A 253 -0.58 -3.81 -2.74
C PHE A 253 -1.83 -3.05 -2.28
N MET A 254 -2.16 -3.14 -0.99
CA MET A 254 -3.30 -2.45 -0.39
C MET A 254 -2.80 -1.24 0.40
N THR A 255 -3.58 -0.17 0.40
CA THR A 255 -3.46 0.96 1.33
C THR A 255 -3.80 0.52 2.76
N SER A 256 -3.32 1.24 3.77
CA SER A 256 -3.65 0.96 5.18
C SER A 256 -5.17 0.97 5.42
N THR A 257 -5.91 1.87 4.76
CA THR A 257 -7.38 1.92 4.81
C THR A 257 -8.01 0.65 4.24
N GLU A 258 -7.56 0.17 3.07
CA GLU A 258 -8.06 -1.08 2.49
C GLU A 258 -7.80 -2.29 3.39
N ARG A 259 -6.60 -2.39 3.97
CA ARG A 259 -6.26 -3.47 4.93
C ARG A 259 -7.12 -3.41 6.18
N ALA A 260 -7.37 -2.22 6.72
CA ALA A 260 -8.22 -2.04 7.89
C ALA A 260 -9.69 -2.43 7.62
N MET A 261 -10.21 -2.05 6.45
CA MET A 261 -11.55 -2.47 6.00
C MET A 261 -11.61 -3.99 5.83
N LEU A 262 -10.60 -4.58 5.21
CA LEU A 262 -10.48 -6.03 5.03
C LEU A 262 -10.49 -6.77 6.39
N ILE A 263 -9.71 -6.32 7.37
CA ILE A 263 -9.71 -6.86 8.74
C ILE A 263 -11.12 -6.81 9.36
N CYS A 264 -11.85 -5.71 9.15
CA CYS A 264 -13.22 -5.56 9.64
C CYS A 264 -14.18 -6.52 8.94
N SER A 265 -14.10 -6.66 7.61
CA SER A 265 -14.93 -7.53 6.80
C SER A 265 -14.69 -9.01 7.11
N LEU A 266 -13.43 -9.45 7.21
CA LEU A 266 -13.08 -10.83 7.56
C LEU A 266 -13.70 -11.26 8.88
N ARG A 267 -13.70 -10.38 9.89
CA ARG A 267 -14.30 -10.73 11.18
C ARG A 267 -15.82 -10.91 11.11
N GLU A 268 -16.52 -10.11 10.32
CA GLU A 268 -17.97 -10.27 10.13
C GLU A 268 -18.30 -11.53 9.33
N PHE A 269 -17.51 -11.85 8.30
CA PHE A 269 -17.61 -13.14 7.59
C PHE A 269 -17.50 -14.32 8.56
N ILE A 270 -16.47 -14.33 9.40
CA ILE A 270 -16.22 -15.41 10.36
C ILE A 270 -17.36 -15.55 11.38
N LYS A 271 -18.06 -14.47 11.74
CA LYS A 271 -19.26 -14.58 12.59
C LYS A 271 -20.45 -15.23 11.90
N GLY A 272 -20.53 -15.13 10.57
CA GLY A 272 -21.59 -15.75 9.77
C GLY A 272 -21.35 -17.22 9.45
N LEU A 273 -20.18 -17.77 9.79
CA LEU A 273 -19.87 -19.18 9.59
C LEU A 273 -20.59 -20.06 10.61
N ASP A 274 -20.96 -21.27 10.18
CA ASP A 274 -21.48 -22.30 11.08
C ASP A 274 -20.31 -22.99 11.81
N GLU A 275 -20.65 -23.82 12.78
CA GLU A 275 -19.67 -24.48 13.64
C GLU A 275 -18.69 -25.37 12.86
N TYR A 276 -19.17 -26.09 11.84
CA TYR A 276 -18.33 -26.96 11.02
C TYR A 276 -17.33 -26.14 10.18
N SER A 277 -17.81 -25.10 9.50
CA SER A 277 -16.99 -24.16 8.73
C SER A 277 -15.94 -23.46 9.60
N LEU A 278 -16.29 -23.13 10.85
CA LEU A 278 -15.38 -22.53 11.81
C LEU A 278 -14.28 -23.49 12.26
N VAL A 279 -14.56 -24.79 12.33
CA VAL A 279 -13.55 -25.81 12.66
C VAL A 279 -12.56 -25.95 11.51
N GLU A 280 -13.02 -26.12 10.28
CA GLU A 280 -12.18 -26.16 9.08
C GLU A 280 -11.30 -24.90 8.95
N LEU A 281 -11.90 -23.72 9.17
CA LEU A 281 -11.17 -22.46 9.16
C LEU A 281 -10.08 -22.37 10.25
N LYS A 282 -10.31 -22.95 11.43
CA LYS A 282 -9.28 -22.97 12.48
C LYS A 282 -8.10 -23.85 12.08
N TYR A 283 -8.32 -24.96 11.39
CA TYR A 283 -7.24 -25.82 10.90
C TYR A 283 -6.43 -25.16 9.79
N ALA A 284 -7.06 -24.30 8.99
CA ALA A 284 -6.39 -23.51 7.95
C ALA A 284 -5.41 -22.44 8.48
N PHE A 285 -5.45 -22.13 9.78
CA PHE A 285 -4.56 -21.14 10.38
C PHE A 285 -3.54 -21.81 11.30
N VAL A 286 -2.26 -21.57 11.01
CA VAL A 286 -1.15 -21.97 11.89
C VAL A 286 -0.77 -20.74 12.71
N ASP A 287 -0.77 -20.86 14.04
CA ASP A 287 -0.19 -19.84 14.92
C ASP A 287 0.42 -20.51 16.14
N THR A 288 1.72 -20.33 16.25
CA THR A 288 2.53 -20.89 17.33
C THR A 288 2.79 -19.88 18.43
N ASP A 289 2.40 -18.62 18.24
CA ASP A 289 2.97 -17.50 18.98
C ASP A 289 2.01 -16.93 20.04
N VAL A 290 2.60 -16.49 21.15
CA VAL A 290 1.88 -15.85 22.26
C VAL A 290 1.76 -14.36 21.96
N TRP A 291 0.82 -14.04 21.06
CA TRP A 291 0.68 -12.73 20.45
C TRP A 291 0.25 -11.61 21.40
N THR A 292 -0.35 -11.92 22.56
CA THR A 292 -0.81 -10.85 23.46
C THR A 292 0.34 -10.07 24.08
N THR A 293 1.55 -10.63 24.12
CA THR A 293 2.73 -9.96 24.66
C THR A 293 3.04 -8.68 23.88
N ASP A 294 3.05 -8.77 22.54
CA ASP A 294 3.29 -7.62 21.66
C ASP A 294 2.14 -6.60 21.78
N MET A 295 0.92 -7.08 22.01
CA MET A 295 -0.25 -6.21 22.20
C MET A 295 -0.26 -5.47 23.55
N LYS A 296 0.66 -5.73 24.47
CA LYS A 296 0.83 -4.94 25.70
C LYS A 296 1.64 -3.65 25.48
N ALA A 297 1.96 -3.32 24.22
CA ALA A 297 2.77 -2.18 23.81
C ALA A 297 2.32 -0.80 24.31
N THR A 298 1.02 -0.58 24.51
CA THR A 298 0.47 0.73 24.91
C THR A 298 -0.70 0.59 25.86
N ASN A 299 -1.02 1.67 26.58
CA ASN A 299 -2.23 1.73 27.41
C ASN A 299 -3.53 1.54 26.60
N GLN A 300 -3.56 1.89 25.31
CA GLN A 300 -4.75 1.73 24.47
C GLN A 300 -4.95 0.27 24.06
N THR A 301 -3.88 -0.39 23.63
CA THR A 301 -3.93 -1.82 23.30
C THR A 301 -4.23 -2.67 24.53
N LEU A 302 -3.66 -2.31 25.69
CA LEU A 302 -3.95 -2.95 26.98
C LEU A 302 -5.41 -2.82 27.41
N LYS A 303 -6.06 -1.67 27.17
CA LYS A 303 -7.48 -1.48 27.49
C LYS A 303 -8.40 -2.38 26.68
N VAL A 304 -8.04 -2.61 25.41
CA VAL A 304 -8.80 -3.54 24.55
C VAL A 304 -8.58 -4.97 25.03
N LEU A 305 -7.35 -5.33 25.37
CA LEU A 305 -6.98 -6.68 25.82
C LEU A 305 -7.69 -7.04 27.14
N ASN A 306 -7.74 -6.09 28.07
CA ASN A 306 -8.35 -6.25 29.39
C ASN A 306 -9.71 -5.57 29.48
N TYR A 307 -10.49 -5.54 28.38
CA TYR A 307 -11.75 -4.82 28.37
C TYR A 307 -12.74 -5.43 29.38
N THR A 308 -13.05 -4.64 30.40
CA THR A 308 -13.98 -5.00 31.47
C THR A 308 -15.16 -4.05 31.48
N ARG A 309 -16.31 -4.54 31.93
CA ARG A 309 -17.53 -3.74 32.13
C ARG A 309 -18.09 -4.04 33.51
N ARG A 310 -18.62 -3.01 34.15
CA ARG A 310 -19.41 -3.18 35.37
C ARG A 310 -20.81 -3.67 34.99
N ASN A 311 -21.18 -4.84 35.50
CA ASN A 311 -22.53 -5.36 35.36
C ASN A 311 -23.49 -4.43 36.14
N PRO A 312 -24.48 -3.82 35.46
CA PRO A 312 -25.37 -2.84 36.09
C PRO A 312 -26.29 -3.48 37.14
N ASN A 313 -26.55 -4.79 37.04
CA ASN A 313 -27.47 -5.50 37.93
C ASN A 313 -26.77 -6.05 39.17
N THR A 314 -25.52 -6.51 39.04
CA THR A 314 -24.76 -7.14 40.14
C THR A 314 -23.70 -6.21 40.74
N GLY A 315 -23.40 -5.09 40.07
CA GLY A 315 -22.34 -4.15 40.45
C GLY A 315 -20.91 -4.71 40.31
N ARG A 316 -20.75 -5.98 39.89
CA ARG A 316 -19.46 -6.66 39.71
C ARG A 316 -18.78 -6.21 38.43
N VAL A 317 -17.45 -6.17 38.44
CA VAL A 317 -16.64 -5.99 37.23
C VAL A 317 -16.51 -7.34 36.55
N GLU A 318 -16.93 -7.40 35.29
CA GLU A 318 -16.89 -8.61 34.47
C GLU A 318 -15.96 -8.38 33.28
N VAL A 319 -15.14 -9.38 32.96
CA VAL A 319 -14.33 -9.39 31.74
C VAL A 319 -15.28 -9.61 30.58
N VAL A 320 -15.30 -8.66 29.63
CA VAL A 320 -16.26 -8.70 28.51
C VAL A 320 -15.71 -9.51 27.34
N LYS A 321 -14.38 -9.53 27.18
CA LYS A 321 -13.71 -10.28 26.12
C LYS A 321 -12.54 -11.07 26.69
N ASN A 322 -12.57 -12.37 26.44
CA ASN A 322 -11.42 -13.26 26.66
C ASN A 322 -10.81 -13.58 25.30
N TYR A 323 -9.60 -13.08 25.08
CA TYR A 323 -8.81 -13.43 23.91
C TYR A 323 -8.00 -14.69 24.21
N LEU A 324 -8.01 -15.63 23.27
CA LEU A 324 -7.27 -16.88 23.35
C LEU A 324 -5.87 -16.68 22.76
N GLU A 325 -4.85 -17.02 23.53
CA GLU A 325 -3.47 -17.14 23.02
C GLU A 325 -3.40 -18.18 21.91
N ARG A 326 -2.45 -18.03 20.98
CA ARG A 326 -2.21 -18.97 19.87
C ARG A 326 -3.47 -19.26 19.05
N CYS A 327 -4.29 -18.24 18.85
CA CYS A 327 -5.55 -18.32 18.11
C CYS A 327 -5.67 -17.12 17.17
N PRO A 328 -5.42 -17.30 15.86
CA PRO A 328 -5.46 -16.23 14.86
C PRO A 328 -6.82 -15.57 14.76
N LEU A 329 -7.89 -16.33 14.94
CA LEU A 329 -9.25 -15.81 14.98
C LEU A 329 -9.50 -14.88 16.18
N SER A 330 -8.89 -15.21 17.33
CA SER A 330 -8.97 -14.38 18.52
C SER A 330 -8.14 -13.10 18.35
N LYS A 331 -6.95 -13.23 17.77
CA LYS A 331 -6.12 -12.10 17.37
C LYS A 331 -6.86 -11.19 16.37
N LEU A 332 -7.48 -11.73 15.33
CA LEU A 332 -8.29 -10.97 14.37
C LEU A 332 -9.41 -10.17 15.06
N ASP A 333 -10.15 -10.80 15.97
CA ASP A 333 -11.19 -10.11 16.74
C ASP A 333 -10.60 -8.99 17.61
N TYR A 334 -9.42 -9.23 18.20
CA TYR A 334 -8.67 -8.21 18.94
C TYR A 334 -8.30 -7.02 18.05
N VAL A 335 -7.65 -7.26 16.91
CA VAL A 335 -7.19 -6.20 15.99
C VAL A 335 -8.37 -5.35 15.52
N ARG A 336 -9.45 -5.98 15.08
CA ARG A 336 -10.67 -5.27 14.68
C ARG A 336 -11.22 -4.42 15.82
N CYS A 337 -11.29 -4.96 17.04
CA CYS A 337 -11.78 -4.20 18.18
C CYS A 337 -10.88 -3.01 18.49
N PHE A 338 -9.57 -3.20 18.42
CA PHE A 338 -8.61 -2.11 18.58
C PHE A 338 -8.85 -1.00 17.55
N ILE A 339 -8.95 -1.33 16.26
CA ILE A 339 -9.23 -0.36 15.19
C ILE A 339 -10.53 0.39 15.49
N ILE A 340 -11.64 -0.31 15.74
CA ILE A 340 -12.95 0.34 15.98
C ILE A 340 -12.94 1.22 17.23
N HIS A 341 -12.33 0.77 18.32
CA HIS A 341 -12.34 1.51 19.57
C HIS A 341 -11.42 2.73 19.54
N THR A 342 -10.27 2.65 18.88
CA THR A 342 -9.33 3.77 18.78
C THR A 342 -9.86 4.89 17.88
N ILE A 343 -10.58 4.55 16.80
CA ILE A 343 -11.17 5.57 15.92
C ILE A 343 -12.42 6.26 16.50
N LYS A 344 -13.09 5.66 17.49
CA LYS A 344 -14.38 6.14 18.04
C LYS A 344 -14.34 7.56 18.63
N GLY A 345 -13.15 8.14 18.83
CA GLY A 345 -12.97 9.53 19.26
C GLY A 345 -12.51 10.51 18.18
N GLY A 346 -12.38 10.08 16.91
CA GLY A 346 -11.87 10.89 15.80
C GLY A 346 -10.39 11.32 15.92
N LYS A 347 -9.74 10.98 17.03
CA LYS A 347 -8.34 11.30 17.32
C LYS A 347 -7.36 10.34 16.70
N VAL A 348 -7.78 9.17 16.23
CA VAL A 348 -6.90 8.21 15.54
C VAL A 348 -7.63 7.86 14.26
N THR A 349 -6.93 7.92 13.13
CA THR A 349 -7.47 7.51 11.84
C THR A 349 -7.42 5.98 11.71
N MET A 350 -8.23 5.43 10.80
CA MET A 350 -8.21 4.01 10.50
C MET A 350 -6.82 3.56 10.01
N GLU A 351 -6.15 4.41 9.22
CA GLU A 351 -4.80 4.19 8.71
C GLU A 351 -3.77 4.13 9.84
N GLU A 352 -3.80 5.09 10.77
CA GLU A 352 -2.89 5.10 11.92
C GLU A 352 -3.07 3.84 12.79
N ALA A 353 -4.31 3.39 13.00
CA ALA A 353 -4.58 2.21 13.80
C ALA A 353 -4.08 0.92 13.15
N GLU A 354 -4.27 0.75 11.84
CA GLU A 354 -3.81 -0.43 11.12
C GLU A 354 -2.28 -0.43 10.97
N ASN A 355 -1.68 0.70 10.61
CA ASN A 355 -0.22 0.85 10.55
C ASN A 355 0.44 0.52 11.89
N PHE A 356 -0.15 0.97 12.99
CA PHE A 356 0.34 0.63 14.32
C PHE A 356 0.31 -0.88 14.58
N PHE A 357 -0.78 -1.56 14.21
CA PHE A 357 -0.85 -3.02 14.35
C PHE A 357 0.20 -3.72 13.48
N ALA A 358 0.41 -3.24 12.27
CA ALA A 358 1.32 -3.84 11.34
C ALA A 358 2.81 -3.62 11.69
N ILE A 359 3.12 -2.60 12.52
CA ILE A 359 4.42 -2.48 13.22
C ILE A 359 4.58 -3.56 14.29
N LEU A 360 3.52 -3.84 15.06
CA LEU A 360 3.56 -4.88 16.10
C LEU A 360 3.72 -6.27 15.49
N ASP A 361 3.01 -6.53 14.40
CA ASP A 361 3.04 -7.81 13.71
C ASP A 361 2.78 -7.66 12.21
N SER A 362 3.88 -7.69 11.47
CA SER A 362 3.87 -7.60 10.01
C SER A 362 3.60 -8.94 9.30
N LYS A 363 3.47 -10.05 10.02
CA LYS A 363 3.22 -11.38 9.43
C LYS A 363 1.76 -11.81 9.52
N PHE A 364 1.06 -11.36 10.55
CA PHE A 364 -0.31 -11.78 10.85
C PHE A 364 -1.27 -11.70 9.66
N LEU A 365 -1.38 -10.53 9.01
CA LEU A 365 -2.32 -10.35 7.91
C LEU A 365 -1.95 -11.16 6.65
N PRO A 366 -0.68 -11.15 6.16
CA PRO A 366 -0.25 -12.05 5.09
C PRO A 366 -0.56 -13.53 5.35
N GLU A 367 -0.21 -14.04 6.54
CA GLU A 367 -0.39 -15.46 6.89
C GLU A 367 -1.88 -15.83 6.98
N MET A 368 -2.69 -14.95 7.56
CA MET A 368 -4.14 -15.14 7.59
C MET A 368 -4.74 -15.15 6.17
N LEU A 369 -4.30 -14.26 5.28
CA LEU A 369 -4.77 -14.24 3.89
C LEU A 369 -4.33 -15.49 3.12
N LEU A 370 -3.11 -15.97 3.38
CA LEU A 370 -2.61 -17.20 2.78
C LEU A 370 -3.42 -18.41 3.25
N GLY A 371 -3.64 -18.55 4.57
CA GLY A 371 -4.44 -19.63 5.14
C GLY A 371 -5.89 -19.62 4.63
N LEU A 372 -6.49 -18.44 4.48
CA LEU A 372 -7.83 -18.31 3.90
C LEU A 372 -7.88 -18.79 2.44
N LEU A 373 -6.99 -18.27 1.61
CA LEU A 373 -7.04 -18.51 0.18
C LEU A 373 -6.56 -19.91 -0.19
N HIS A 374 -5.52 -20.38 0.48
CA HIS A 374 -4.89 -21.63 0.14
C HIS A 374 -5.51 -22.79 0.91
N GLU A 375 -5.49 -22.75 2.25
CA GLU A 375 -5.89 -23.90 3.07
C GLU A 375 -7.42 -23.99 3.17
N TYR A 376 -8.09 -22.94 3.66
CA TYR A 376 -9.54 -22.98 3.92
C TYR A 376 -10.35 -23.17 2.64
N ASN A 377 -10.03 -22.45 1.56
CA ASN A 377 -10.74 -22.57 0.29
C ASN A 377 -10.61 -23.94 -0.40
N GLN A 378 -9.72 -24.81 0.07
CA GLN A 378 -9.64 -26.19 -0.44
C GLN A 378 -10.63 -27.14 0.26
N THR A 379 -11.24 -26.72 1.36
CA THR A 379 -12.19 -27.53 2.12
C THR A 379 -13.56 -27.60 1.44
N GLU A 380 -14.31 -28.69 1.66
CA GLU A 380 -15.69 -28.83 1.16
C GLU A 380 -16.61 -27.73 1.73
N ALA A 381 -16.40 -27.35 3.00
CA ALA A 381 -17.15 -26.27 3.66
C ALA A 381 -17.04 -24.92 2.91
N ALA A 382 -15.87 -24.63 2.34
CA ALA A 382 -15.66 -23.41 1.57
C ALA A 382 -16.31 -23.45 0.18
N LYS A 383 -16.41 -24.64 -0.45
CA LYS A 383 -17.09 -24.81 -1.75
C LYS A 383 -18.59 -24.55 -1.65
N GLU A 384 -19.21 -24.92 -0.53
CA GLU A 384 -20.65 -24.74 -0.28
C GLU A 384 -21.03 -23.31 0.16
N LYS A 385 -20.08 -22.53 0.68
CA LYS A 385 -20.30 -21.16 1.15
C LYS A 385 -19.53 -20.13 0.31
N MET A 386 -20.23 -19.56 -0.66
CA MET A 386 -20.03 -18.25 -1.30
C MET A 386 -18.61 -17.64 -1.19
N ASP A 387 -17.87 -17.79 -2.28
CA ASP A 387 -16.77 -16.97 -2.81
C ASP A 387 -16.09 -15.97 -1.87
N ILE A 388 -15.12 -16.45 -1.08
CA ILE A 388 -14.24 -15.56 -0.31
C ILE A 388 -13.51 -14.55 -1.21
N ASP A 389 -13.33 -14.85 -2.51
CA ASP A 389 -12.70 -13.91 -3.43
C ASP A 389 -13.54 -12.63 -3.56
N ASN A 390 -14.87 -12.71 -3.42
CA ASN A 390 -15.75 -11.54 -3.36
C ASN A 390 -15.55 -10.71 -2.08
N ILE A 391 -15.36 -11.35 -0.92
CA ILE A 391 -15.11 -10.67 0.36
C ILE A 391 -13.76 -9.97 0.35
N LEU A 392 -12.80 -10.63 -0.28
CA LEU A 392 -11.46 -10.13 -0.45
C LEU A 392 -11.39 -9.05 -1.56
N GLY A 393 -12.45 -8.92 -2.39
CA GLY A 393 -12.48 -8.01 -3.54
C GLY A 393 -11.45 -8.39 -4.60
N TRP A 394 -11.06 -9.66 -4.63
CA TRP A 394 -9.94 -10.15 -5.41
C TRP A 394 -10.33 -10.29 -6.86
N ARG A 395 -9.49 -9.73 -7.73
CA ARG A 395 -9.69 -9.85 -9.17
C ARG A 395 -9.36 -11.28 -9.58
N THR A 396 -10.33 -11.96 -10.17
CA THR A 396 -10.13 -13.22 -10.88
C THR A 396 -9.37 -12.93 -12.19
N MET A 397 -8.07 -12.69 -12.10
CA MET A 397 -7.33 -12.20 -13.27
C MET A 397 -6.88 -13.30 -14.24
N PHE A 398 -6.92 -14.58 -13.86
CA PHE A 398 -6.36 -15.64 -14.70
C PHE A 398 -7.13 -16.95 -14.52
N GLU A 399 -8.03 -17.25 -15.47
CA GLU A 399 -8.46 -18.61 -15.73
C GLU A 399 -7.50 -19.19 -16.76
N HIS A 400 -6.55 -19.98 -16.27
CA HIS A 400 -6.02 -21.01 -17.13
C HIS A 400 -7.20 -21.92 -17.45
N ARG A 401 -7.38 -22.29 -18.72
CA ARG A 401 -8.00 -23.59 -18.97
C ARG A 401 -7.09 -24.59 -18.30
N ILE A 402 -7.43 -24.92 -17.05
CA ILE A 402 -7.00 -26.14 -16.42
C ILE A 402 -7.57 -27.18 -17.38
N VAL A 403 -6.69 -27.77 -18.18
CA VAL A 403 -7.00 -29.11 -18.67
C VAL A 403 -6.91 -29.89 -17.38
N ASP A 404 -8.07 -30.13 -16.75
CA ASP A 404 -8.13 -31.08 -15.65
C ASP A 404 -7.47 -32.34 -16.19
N GLU A 405 -6.34 -32.75 -15.61
CA GLU A 405 -5.62 -33.97 -16.01
C GLU A 405 -6.39 -35.25 -15.63
N ASP A 406 -7.69 -35.12 -15.35
CA ASP A 406 -8.65 -36.21 -15.16
C ASP A 406 -9.74 -36.14 -16.25
N GLU A 407 -9.35 -36.08 -17.52
CA GLU A 407 -10.03 -36.79 -18.63
C GLU A 407 -9.27 -36.53 -19.95
N ASP A 408 -8.69 -37.60 -20.48
CA ASP A 408 -8.21 -37.75 -21.87
C ASP A 408 -6.90 -37.04 -22.28
N TYR A 409 -5.83 -37.81 -22.07
CA TYR A 409 -4.80 -38.04 -23.08
C TYR A 409 -5.41 -38.04 -24.51
N TYR A 410 -4.81 -37.27 -25.43
CA TYR A 410 -5.18 -37.04 -26.85
C TYR A 410 -6.08 -35.82 -27.16
N ALA A 411 -5.45 -34.66 -27.38
CA ALA A 411 -5.46 -34.03 -28.71
C ALA A 411 -4.61 -32.75 -28.72
N ALA A 412 -3.40 -32.87 -29.29
CA ALA A 412 -2.75 -31.75 -29.91
C ALA A 412 -3.69 -31.19 -31.01
N ARG A 413 -4.17 -29.95 -30.86
CA ARG A 413 -4.59 -29.14 -32.00
C ARG A 413 -4.25 -27.67 -31.77
N ILE A 414 -3.15 -27.30 -32.42
CA ILE A 414 -2.87 -25.98 -32.98
C ILE A 414 -4.18 -25.37 -33.48
N VAL A 415 -4.62 -24.26 -32.89
CA VAL A 415 -5.50 -23.32 -33.56
C VAL A 415 -4.69 -22.07 -33.78
N GLN A 416 -4.14 -21.95 -35.00
CA GLN A 416 -3.71 -20.68 -35.55
C GLN A 416 -4.90 -19.72 -35.49
N VAL A 417 -4.77 -18.62 -34.74
CA VAL A 417 -5.63 -17.45 -34.94
C VAL A 417 -4.93 -16.57 -35.97
N PRO A 418 -5.58 -16.24 -37.10
CA PRO A 418 -4.96 -15.42 -38.13
C PRO A 418 -4.79 -13.98 -37.64
N LEU A 419 -3.61 -13.44 -37.88
CA LEU A 419 -3.34 -12.00 -37.81
C LEU A 419 -4.20 -11.28 -38.85
N LEU A 420 -5.06 -10.37 -38.38
CA LEU A 420 -5.54 -9.21 -39.13
C LEU A 420 -5.37 -7.98 -38.26
#